data_AF-A0A7S0JAN9-F1
#
_entry.id   AF-A0A7S0JAN9-F1
#
_cell.length_a   1.000
_cell.length_b   1.000
_cell.length_c   1.000
_cell.angle_alpha   90.00
_cell.angle_beta   90.00
_cell.angle_gamma   90.00
#
_symmetry.space_group_name_H-M   'P 1'
#
loop_
_entity.id
_entity.type
_entity.pdbx_description
1 polymer ?
#
loop_
_entity_poly.entity_id
_entity_poly.type
_entity_poly.pdbx_seq_one_letter_code
_entity_poly.pdbx_strand_id
1 'polypeptide(L)'
;MSISRGTSASASKREGFVDDETSHARKVGGDEILPAPSADKACHARQDSGDAISAMPPGFLKALGRAVADIRRVDELVTSFAYDGRIETEADGETIQAWEGQGAVKRFLANLLSEGGYTCLDVLEQTPTTVQIALRGAAPSPRRLLTLALQSRDGLIERATLRELSPPAGSPPLFAPANGGLLSAVGREAARAEPKWETFDGRVRQKIWRQDGVFAPGNAFLKETMALTTGRLIAVVDETVWALYGERLRAWAASVDVELAAVVSPGNEDQKTLATYTFLLDELKRVDPLRRSEPVLAIGGGVLTDTVGFACACWRRGIPWCRLPTTLLGQVDASVGIKVAINYHRKNGVGHFFSPLHTFIDTSFLHTLPLAEVRSGVGEIMKAALIHDVRIWRLIDLHGERLIDERFHGSAEAAQVIKLSIDAMLQCIGPDLWEEALLRPMDFGHSFSRTLEADGRFQLRHGEAVAVDCVMSALIAEQLELLSTSEADALLKLYARLGLPCTIEGCTADTYKRARDEIIVHRDGLLRAPLPAGIGACVYVDEIDDATIEKAYVRLEAFVTAHPSTKWDVSKGFNEVVSRE
;
A
#
# COMPACT_ATOMS: atom_id res chain seq x y z
N MET A 1 -1.17 10.49 63.72
CA MET A 1 -1.23 9.30 64.59
C MET A 1 -1.22 8.08 63.69
N SER A 2 -0.19 7.26 63.83
CA SER A 2 -0.03 5.95 63.18
C SER A 2 -0.94 4.90 63.81
N ILE A 3 -0.80 3.65 63.36
CA ILE A 3 -1.32 2.35 63.87
C ILE A 3 -2.43 1.79 62.97
N SER A 4 -2.43 0.53 62.51
CA SER A 4 -1.43 -0.54 62.36
C SER A 4 -2.12 -1.66 61.57
N ARG A 5 -1.32 -2.48 60.86
CA ARG A 5 -1.74 -3.75 60.25
C ARG A 5 -2.17 -4.78 61.31
N GLY A 6 -3.05 -5.70 60.92
CA GLY A 6 -3.36 -6.93 61.63
C GLY A 6 -3.85 -8.01 60.66
N THR A 7 -3.06 -9.08 60.54
CA THR A 7 -3.23 -10.28 59.71
C THR A 7 -4.14 -11.33 60.36
N SER A 8 -4.86 -12.14 59.55
CA SER A 8 -5.07 -13.57 59.83
C SER A 8 -5.52 -14.35 58.60
N ALA A 9 -4.84 -15.46 58.33
CA ALA A 9 -5.19 -16.48 57.36
C ALA A 9 -5.98 -17.63 58.02
N SER A 10 -6.89 -18.28 57.29
CA SER A 10 -7.07 -19.75 57.36
C SER A 10 -7.97 -20.29 56.24
N ALA A 11 -7.57 -21.45 55.73
CA ALA A 11 -8.11 -22.24 54.63
C ALA A 11 -9.54 -22.80 54.80
N SER A 12 -10.18 -23.15 53.67
CA SER A 12 -10.84 -24.47 53.53
C SER A 12 -11.20 -24.84 52.08
N LYS A 13 -10.61 -25.96 51.65
CA LYS A 13 -11.18 -27.13 50.93
C LYS A 13 -11.85 -27.01 49.55
N ARG A 14 -11.23 -27.78 48.63
CA ARG A 14 -11.79 -28.40 47.42
C ARG A 14 -12.71 -29.58 47.78
N GLU A 15 -13.77 -29.75 46.99
CA GLU A 15 -14.49 -30.97 46.58
C GLU A 15 -15.35 -30.49 45.38
N GLY A 16 -15.40 -31.04 44.17
CA GLY A 16 -15.26 -32.41 43.70
C GLY A 16 -16.66 -32.96 43.42
N PHE A 17 -17.17 -32.89 42.19
CA PHE A 17 -18.28 -33.74 41.75
C PHE A 17 -18.26 -34.00 40.24
N VAL A 18 -18.42 -35.27 39.90
CA VAL A 18 -18.40 -35.91 38.58
C VAL A 18 -19.85 -36.25 38.17
N ASP A 19 -20.09 -36.21 36.87
CA ASP A 19 -21.14 -36.78 36.00
C ASP A 19 -22.34 -37.53 36.61
N ASP A 20 -23.53 -37.27 36.04
CA ASP A 20 -24.33 -38.35 35.45
C ASP A 20 -25.32 -37.87 34.37
N GLU A 21 -25.47 -38.69 33.34
CA GLU A 21 -26.39 -38.56 32.21
C GLU A 21 -27.83 -38.95 32.60
N THR A 22 -28.85 -38.34 31.97
CA THR A 22 -29.79 -39.02 31.04
C THR A 22 -31.09 -38.24 30.80
N SER A 23 -31.36 -38.02 29.51
CA SER A 23 -32.65 -38.02 28.80
C SER A 23 -33.80 -37.11 29.28
N HIS A 24 -34.28 -36.23 28.38
CA HIS A 24 -35.64 -36.29 27.86
C HIS A 24 -35.79 -35.38 26.63
N ALA A 25 -36.19 -36.00 25.52
CA ALA A 25 -36.36 -35.39 24.21
C ALA A 25 -37.64 -34.53 24.12
N ARG A 26 -37.56 -33.38 23.45
CA ARG A 26 -38.70 -32.76 22.75
C ARG A 26 -38.27 -32.22 21.39
N LYS A 27 -38.97 -32.73 20.36
CA LYS A 27 -38.94 -32.33 18.95
C LYS A 27 -39.47 -30.91 18.74
N VAL A 28 -38.77 -30.11 17.94
CA VAL A 28 -39.30 -29.10 16.98
C VAL A 28 -38.24 -29.04 15.87
N GLY A 29 -38.48 -29.54 14.65
CA GLY A 29 -39.13 -28.80 13.56
C GLY A 29 -38.04 -28.25 12.64
N GLY A 30 -37.76 -28.94 11.54
CA GLY A 30 -36.63 -28.66 10.65
C GLY A 30 -36.91 -27.56 9.62
N ASP A 31 -35.88 -26.78 9.35
CA ASP A 31 -35.68 -26.05 8.10
C ASP A 31 -34.35 -26.54 7.49
N GLU A 32 -34.42 -27.03 6.26
CA GLU A 32 -33.30 -27.51 5.47
C GLU A 32 -32.36 -26.35 5.11
N ILE A 33 -31.12 -26.41 5.59
CA ILE A 33 -30.01 -25.61 5.07
C ILE A 33 -29.38 -26.40 3.92
N LEU A 34 -29.53 -25.91 2.69
CA LEU A 34 -28.83 -26.44 1.51
C LEU A 34 -27.32 -26.27 1.68
N PRO A 35 -26.49 -27.30 1.38
CA PRO A 35 -25.04 -27.15 1.38
C PRO A 35 -24.57 -26.34 0.16
N ALA A 36 -23.56 -25.49 0.36
CA ALA A 36 -22.85 -24.82 -0.72
C ALA A 36 -22.14 -25.86 -1.63
N PRO A 37 -22.11 -25.67 -2.95
CA PRO A 37 -21.48 -26.63 -3.85
C PRO A 37 -19.95 -26.58 -3.72
N SER A 38 -19.34 -27.75 -3.52
CA SER A 38 -17.89 -27.97 -3.53
C SER A 38 -17.30 -27.76 -4.93
N ALA A 39 -16.13 -27.12 -5.01
CA ALA A 39 -15.40 -26.80 -6.24
C ALA A 39 -14.75 -27.99 -6.98
N ASP A 40 -15.08 -29.23 -6.61
CA ASP A 40 -14.55 -30.44 -7.25
C ASP A 40 -15.68 -31.24 -7.91
N LYS A 41 -16.02 -30.87 -9.16
CA LYS A 41 -16.56 -31.75 -10.22
C LYS A 41 -16.95 -30.93 -11.46
N ALA A 42 -15.96 -30.63 -12.29
CA ALA A 42 -16.16 -30.35 -13.70
C ALA A 42 -14.88 -30.63 -14.51
N CYS A 43 -14.31 -31.83 -14.33
CA CYS A 43 -13.32 -32.37 -15.26
C CYS A 43 -13.84 -33.73 -15.74
N HIS A 44 -14.72 -33.72 -16.75
CA HIS A 44 -15.08 -34.93 -17.48
C HIS A 44 -15.01 -34.71 -19.00
N ALA A 45 -14.24 -35.63 -19.59
CA ALA A 45 -14.00 -35.99 -20.98
C ALA A 45 -14.89 -35.37 -22.07
N ARG A 46 -14.19 -34.84 -23.08
CA ARG A 46 -14.69 -34.32 -24.36
C ARG A 46 -15.36 -35.43 -25.19
N GLN A 47 -16.52 -35.11 -25.76
CA GLN A 47 -17.01 -35.73 -26.99
C GLN A 47 -17.08 -34.63 -28.06
N ASP A 48 -16.37 -34.86 -29.17
CA ASP A 48 -16.51 -34.11 -30.41
C ASP A 48 -17.95 -34.24 -30.93
N SER A 49 -18.69 -33.14 -30.93
CA SER A 49 -19.92 -32.99 -31.71
C SER A 49 -19.93 -31.62 -32.36
N GLY A 50 -19.95 -31.62 -33.69
CA GLY A 50 -19.71 -30.47 -34.55
C GLY A 50 -20.73 -29.32 -34.50
N ASP A 51 -20.29 -28.21 -35.10
CA ASP A 51 -21.06 -27.13 -35.70
C ASP A 51 -22.20 -26.50 -34.89
N ALA A 52 -21.96 -26.22 -33.60
CA ALA A 52 -22.73 -25.23 -32.87
C ALA A 52 -21.94 -23.89 -32.80
N ILE A 53 -22.33 -22.92 -33.63
CA ILE A 53 -21.84 -21.53 -33.50
C ILE A 53 -22.33 -21.00 -32.14
N SER A 54 -21.44 -20.98 -31.16
CA SER A 54 -21.76 -20.63 -29.77
C SER A 54 -21.66 -19.13 -29.55
N ALA A 55 -22.78 -18.52 -29.18
CA ALA A 55 -22.89 -17.08 -28.99
C ALA A 55 -22.04 -16.55 -27.82
N MET A 56 -21.63 -15.29 -27.92
CA MET A 56 -20.97 -14.52 -26.87
C MET A 56 -21.76 -14.63 -25.56
N PRO A 57 -21.08 -14.63 -24.39
CA PRO A 57 -21.76 -14.79 -23.11
C PRO A 57 -22.86 -13.74 -22.94
N PRO A 58 -24.07 -14.12 -22.46
CA PRO A 58 -25.16 -13.18 -22.27
C PRO A 58 -24.74 -11.98 -21.40
N GLY A 59 -24.90 -10.76 -21.91
CA GLY A 59 -24.53 -9.54 -21.20
C GLY A 59 -23.07 -9.10 -21.36
N PHE A 60 -22.19 -9.92 -21.96
CA PHE A 60 -20.79 -9.59 -22.23
C PHE A 60 -20.66 -8.31 -23.06
N LEU A 61 -21.43 -8.20 -24.14
CA LEU A 61 -21.39 -7.04 -25.04
C LEU A 61 -21.83 -5.74 -24.35
N LYS A 62 -22.82 -5.85 -23.46
CA LYS A 62 -23.30 -4.72 -22.67
C LYS A 62 -22.26 -4.32 -21.61
N ALA A 63 -21.51 -5.26 -21.05
CA ALA A 63 -20.42 -4.99 -20.12
C ALA A 63 -19.21 -4.39 -20.86
N LEU A 64 -18.88 -4.90 -22.05
CA LEU A 64 -17.79 -4.41 -22.89
C LEU A 64 -18.05 -2.99 -23.33
N GLY A 65 -19.26 -2.68 -23.82
CA GLY A 65 -19.64 -1.31 -24.15
C GLY A 65 -19.53 -0.34 -22.97
N ARG A 66 -19.77 -0.80 -21.73
CA ARG A 66 -19.61 0.02 -20.52
C ARG A 66 -18.15 0.19 -20.09
N ALA A 67 -17.35 -0.88 -20.17
CA ALA A 67 -15.91 -0.87 -19.92
C ALA A 67 -15.14 -0.01 -20.94
N VAL A 68 -15.62 0.01 -22.17
CA VAL A 68 -15.08 0.80 -23.26
C VAL A 68 -15.43 2.28 -23.12
N ALA A 69 -16.65 2.61 -22.67
CA ALA A 69 -17.04 3.98 -22.36
C ALA A 69 -16.44 4.51 -21.06
N ASP A 70 -16.08 3.61 -20.14
CA ASP A 70 -15.49 3.92 -18.84
C ASP A 70 -14.55 2.79 -18.41
N ILE A 71 -13.24 3.05 -18.55
CA ILE A 71 -12.17 2.09 -18.27
C ILE A 71 -12.24 1.48 -16.86
N ARG A 72 -12.82 2.21 -15.90
CA ARG A 72 -13.02 1.76 -14.50
C ARG A 72 -13.96 0.56 -14.39
N ARG A 73 -14.66 0.22 -15.48
CA ARG A 73 -15.62 -0.88 -15.54
C ARG A 73 -15.06 -2.11 -16.26
N VAL A 74 -13.78 -2.11 -16.64
CA VAL A 74 -13.11 -3.29 -17.21
C VAL A 74 -13.21 -4.51 -16.28
N ASP A 75 -13.23 -4.29 -14.97
CA ASP A 75 -13.43 -5.37 -14.00
C ASP A 75 -14.76 -6.11 -14.17
N GLU A 76 -15.81 -5.46 -14.67
CA GLU A 76 -17.10 -6.12 -14.94
C GLU A 76 -16.98 -7.26 -15.95
N LEU A 77 -15.97 -7.20 -16.83
CA LEU A 77 -15.69 -8.26 -17.80
C LEU A 77 -15.04 -9.47 -17.12
N VAL A 78 -14.17 -9.23 -16.15
CA VAL A 78 -13.32 -10.26 -15.53
C VAL A 78 -14.07 -11.04 -14.47
N THR A 79 -14.91 -10.35 -13.70
CA THR A 79 -15.64 -10.94 -12.58
C THR A 79 -16.90 -11.68 -13.04
N SER A 80 -17.44 -11.33 -14.22
CA SER A 80 -18.74 -11.82 -14.68
C SER A 80 -18.66 -12.91 -15.75
N PHE A 81 -17.49 -13.17 -16.33
CA PHE A 81 -17.32 -14.11 -17.44
C PHE A 81 -16.06 -14.96 -17.26
N ALA A 82 -16.16 -16.25 -17.61
CA ALA A 82 -15.02 -17.16 -17.59
C ALA A 82 -14.19 -17.03 -18.89
N TYR A 83 -12.87 -17.23 -18.78
CA TYR A 83 -11.91 -17.07 -19.87
C TYR A 83 -10.99 -18.30 -19.92
N ASP A 84 -10.80 -18.91 -21.10
CA ASP A 84 -9.90 -20.07 -21.23
C ASP A 84 -8.41 -19.68 -21.24
N GLY A 85 -8.14 -18.39 -21.43
CA GLY A 85 -6.84 -17.80 -21.19
C GLY A 85 -5.85 -17.99 -22.32
N ARG A 86 -6.20 -17.60 -23.55
CA ARG A 86 -5.20 -17.24 -24.56
C ARG A 86 -5.63 -16.02 -25.39
N ILE A 87 -4.75 -15.03 -25.53
CA ILE A 87 -4.95 -13.84 -26.37
C ILE A 87 -3.74 -13.66 -27.25
N GLU A 88 -3.96 -13.60 -28.56
CA GLU A 88 -2.90 -13.44 -29.55
C GLU A 88 -3.10 -12.14 -30.32
N THR A 89 -2.21 -11.17 -30.13
CA THR A 89 -2.20 -9.96 -30.95
C THR A 89 -1.45 -10.25 -32.24
N GLU A 90 -2.04 -9.94 -33.39
CA GLU A 90 -1.40 -10.14 -34.69
C GLU A 90 -1.25 -8.80 -35.41
N ALA A 91 -0.12 -8.50 -36.02
CA ALA A 91 -0.06 -7.47 -37.07
C ALA A 91 0.58 -8.05 -38.33
N ASP A 92 0.04 -7.66 -39.48
CA ASP A 92 0.52 -8.07 -40.81
C ASP A 92 0.65 -9.60 -41.01
N GLY A 93 -0.14 -10.39 -40.29
CA GLY A 93 -0.18 -11.85 -40.39
C GLY A 93 0.78 -12.59 -39.45
N GLU A 94 1.49 -11.87 -38.57
CA GLU A 94 2.39 -12.45 -37.56
C GLU A 94 1.89 -12.18 -36.13
N THR A 95 1.99 -13.18 -35.25
CA THR A 95 1.66 -13.05 -33.82
C THR A 95 2.75 -12.26 -33.10
N ILE A 96 2.39 -11.12 -32.52
CA ILE A 96 3.31 -10.20 -31.83
C ILE A 96 3.37 -10.49 -30.32
N GLN A 97 2.25 -10.84 -29.70
CA GLN A 97 2.17 -11.15 -28.27
C GLN A 97 1.10 -12.21 -28.00
N ALA A 98 1.41 -13.14 -27.10
CA ALA A 98 0.48 -14.14 -26.60
C ALA A 98 0.33 -13.98 -25.08
N TRP A 99 -0.89 -13.91 -24.57
CA TRP A 99 -1.20 -13.76 -23.15
C TRP A 99 -2.04 -14.94 -22.68
N GLU A 100 -1.58 -15.64 -21.64
CA GLU A 100 -2.28 -16.83 -21.14
C GLU A 100 -2.89 -16.66 -19.72
N GLY A 101 -3.93 -17.46 -19.43
CA GLY A 101 -4.60 -17.55 -18.14
C GLY A 101 -5.85 -16.66 -17.95
N GLN A 102 -6.63 -16.93 -16.91
CA GLN A 102 -7.97 -16.37 -16.65
C GLN A 102 -8.03 -14.83 -16.62
N GLY A 103 -6.91 -14.17 -16.27
CA GLY A 103 -6.79 -12.70 -16.25
C GLY A 103 -6.26 -12.07 -17.55
N ALA A 104 -6.01 -12.84 -18.61
CA ALA A 104 -5.36 -12.35 -19.83
C ALA A 104 -6.17 -11.23 -20.50
N VAL A 105 -7.50 -11.37 -20.60
CA VAL A 105 -8.36 -10.38 -21.29
C VAL A 105 -8.41 -9.07 -20.50
N LYS A 106 -8.43 -9.17 -19.16
CA LYS A 106 -8.28 -8.01 -18.27
C LYS A 106 -7.00 -7.26 -18.55
N ARG A 107 -5.86 -7.96 -18.47
CA ARG A 107 -4.54 -7.35 -18.58
C ARG A 107 -4.33 -6.77 -19.97
N PHE A 108 -4.80 -7.47 -21.00
CA PHE A 108 -4.76 -6.98 -22.38
C PHE A 108 -5.60 -5.71 -22.56
N LEU A 109 -6.88 -5.71 -22.16
CA LEU A 109 -7.75 -4.53 -22.30
C LEU A 109 -7.31 -3.37 -21.41
N ALA A 110 -6.86 -3.66 -20.19
CA ALA A 110 -6.28 -2.67 -19.29
C ALA A 110 -5.04 -2.05 -19.95
N ASN A 111 -4.07 -2.85 -20.38
CA ASN A 111 -2.85 -2.36 -21.02
C ASN A 111 -3.15 -1.55 -22.29
N LEU A 112 -4.00 -2.08 -23.18
CA LEU A 112 -4.38 -1.40 -24.42
C LEU A 112 -5.03 -0.04 -24.18
N LEU A 113 -5.87 0.10 -23.14
CA LEU A 113 -6.62 1.32 -22.85
C LEU A 113 -5.90 2.26 -21.86
N SER A 114 -5.01 1.74 -21.00
CA SER A 114 -4.30 2.52 -19.97
C SER A 114 -2.88 2.91 -20.35
N GLU A 115 -2.08 1.99 -20.90
CA GLU A 115 -0.67 2.26 -21.26
C GLU A 115 -0.55 2.83 -22.67
N GLY A 116 -1.39 2.36 -23.61
CA GLY A 116 -1.39 2.85 -25.00
C GLY A 116 -2.16 4.15 -25.24
N GLY A 117 -2.94 4.62 -24.27
CA GLY A 117 -3.74 5.85 -24.38
C GLY A 117 -4.84 5.79 -25.45
N TYR A 118 -5.34 4.61 -25.80
CA TYR A 118 -6.36 4.45 -26.84
C TYR A 118 -7.78 4.72 -26.28
N THR A 119 -8.56 5.55 -26.99
CA THR A 119 -9.98 5.78 -26.73
C THR A 119 -10.81 5.06 -27.78
N CYS A 120 -11.86 4.34 -27.38
CA CYS A 120 -12.80 3.78 -28.34
C CYS A 120 -13.62 4.86 -29.04
N LEU A 121 -13.76 4.72 -30.35
CA LEU A 121 -14.58 5.58 -31.20
C LEU A 121 -15.96 4.99 -31.46
N ASP A 122 -16.05 3.69 -31.79
CA ASP A 122 -17.31 3.02 -32.15
C ASP A 122 -17.21 1.49 -32.14
N VAL A 123 -18.36 0.80 -32.13
CA VAL A 123 -18.45 -0.65 -32.40
C VAL A 123 -18.82 -0.84 -33.87
N LEU A 124 -17.88 -1.38 -34.66
CA LEU A 124 -18.01 -1.45 -36.13
C LEU A 124 -18.86 -2.63 -36.61
N GLU A 125 -18.75 -3.79 -35.94
CA GLU A 125 -19.47 -5.00 -36.33
C GLU A 125 -19.73 -5.88 -35.10
N GLN A 126 -20.91 -6.50 -35.05
CA GLN A 126 -21.31 -7.40 -33.97
C GLN A 126 -22.05 -8.62 -34.55
N THR A 127 -21.43 -9.79 -34.46
CA THR A 127 -22.03 -11.09 -34.76
C THR A 127 -22.15 -11.91 -33.46
N PRO A 128 -22.85 -13.07 -33.46
CA PRO A 128 -22.95 -13.90 -32.27
C PRO A 128 -21.59 -14.32 -31.71
N THR A 129 -20.55 -14.44 -32.55
CA THR A 129 -19.22 -14.91 -32.14
C THR A 129 -18.13 -13.86 -32.28
N THR A 130 -18.40 -12.68 -32.84
CA THR A 130 -17.36 -11.67 -33.12
C THR A 130 -17.82 -10.25 -32.79
N VAL A 131 -16.95 -9.46 -32.16
CA VAL A 131 -17.15 -8.02 -31.91
C VAL A 131 -15.96 -7.26 -32.44
N GLN A 132 -16.18 -6.28 -33.32
CA GLN A 132 -15.15 -5.38 -33.82
C GLN A 132 -15.32 -3.96 -33.27
N ILE A 133 -14.26 -3.40 -32.68
CA ILE A 133 -14.28 -2.08 -32.03
C ILE A 133 -13.20 -1.18 -32.63
N ALA A 134 -13.58 0.04 -33.02
CA ALA A 134 -12.65 1.07 -33.49
C ALA A 134 -12.00 1.83 -32.32
N LEU A 135 -10.67 1.90 -32.28
CA LEU A 135 -9.90 2.58 -31.24
C LEU A 135 -9.05 3.72 -31.82
N ARG A 136 -8.78 4.78 -31.05
CA ARG A 136 -7.97 5.95 -31.41
C ARG A 136 -6.93 6.28 -30.35
N GLY A 137 -5.64 6.29 -30.70
CA GLY A 137 -4.54 6.63 -29.77
C GLY A 137 -4.54 8.10 -29.30
N ALA A 138 -4.01 8.34 -28.09
CA ALA A 138 -3.79 9.67 -27.51
C ALA A 138 -2.56 10.36 -28.13
N ALA A 139 -2.61 11.69 -28.23
CA ALA A 139 -1.56 12.52 -28.83
C ALA A 139 -0.29 12.59 -27.94
N PRO A 140 0.91 12.84 -28.53
CA PRO A 140 1.13 13.41 -29.87
C PRO A 140 2.11 12.59 -30.74
N SER A 141 1.62 11.65 -31.57
CA SER A 141 2.16 11.19 -32.89
C SER A 141 1.34 9.99 -33.41
N PRO A 142 1.28 9.75 -34.75
CA PRO A 142 0.03 9.78 -35.52
C PRO A 142 -1.11 8.94 -34.91
N ARG A 143 -2.32 9.49 -34.93
CA ARG A 143 -3.55 8.84 -34.45
C ARG A 143 -3.82 7.58 -35.27
N ARG A 144 -3.40 6.43 -34.75
CA ARG A 144 -3.69 5.10 -35.33
C ARG A 144 -5.15 4.75 -35.04
N LEU A 145 -5.85 4.26 -36.06
CA LEU A 145 -7.13 3.58 -35.88
C LEU A 145 -6.87 2.08 -35.79
N LEU A 146 -7.41 1.42 -34.77
CA LEU A 146 -7.28 -0.03 -34.61
C LEU A 146 -8.67 -0.69 -34.60
N THR A 147 -8.76 -1.94 -35.07
CA THR A 147 -9.89 -2.83 -34.83
C THR A 147 -9.52 -3.95 -33.87
N LEU A 148 -10.30 -4.14 -32.81
CA LEU A 148 -10.19 -5.30 -31.92
C LEU A 148 -11.33 -6.27 -32.22
N ALA A 149 -11.01 -7.49 -32.66
CA ALA A 149 -11.93 -8.59 -32.92
C ALA A 149 -11.85 -9.64 -31.79
N LEU A 150 -12.95 -9.90 -31.07
CA LEU A 150 -13.02 -10.92 -30.02
C LEU A 150 -13.82 -12.14 -30.49
N GLN A 151 -13.30 -13.36 -30.33
CA GLN A 151 -13.96 -14.61 -30.73
C GLN A 151 -14.27 -15.50 -29.52
N SER A 152 -15.43 -16.16 -29.53
CA SER A 152 -15.87 -17.08 -28.48
C SER A 152 -16.13 -18.51 -28.96
N ARG A 153 -15.84 -19.49 -28.09
CA ARG A 153 -16.25 -20.90 -28.20
C ARG A 153 -16.81 -21.36 -26.85
N ASP A 154 -17.95 -22.06 -26.87
CA ASP A 154 -18.63 -22.62 -25.70
C ASP A 154 -18.94 -21.58 -24.58
N GLY A 155 -19.18 -20.32 -24.96
CA GLY A 155 -19.43 -19.25 -24.01
C GLY A 155 -18.17 -18.75 -23.29
N LEU A 156 -16.99 -19.02 -23.83
CA LEU A 156 -15.69 -18.51 -23.37
C LEU A 156 -15.03 -17.72 -24.49
N ILE A 157 -14.29 -16.66 -24.16
CA ILE A 157 -13.49 -15.92 -25.16
C ILE A 157 -12.15 -16.64 -25.32
N GLU A 158 -11.91 -17.16 -26.53
CA GLU A 158 -10.73 -17.96 -26.87
C GLU A 158 -9.67 -17.20 -27.68
N ARG A 159 -10.07 -16.10 -28.35
CA ARG A 159 -9.15 -15.33 -29.19
C ARG A 159 -9.53 -13.85 -29.22
N ALA A 160 -8.51 -12.98 -29.25
CA ALA A 160 -8.67 -11.54 -29.42
C ALA A 160 -7.61 -11.02 -30.38
N THR A 161 -8.01 -10.47 -31.52
CA THR A 161 -7.12 -10.02 -32.60
C THR A 161 -7.21 -8.51 -32.78
N LEU A 162 -6.08 -7.81 -32.76
CA LEU A 162 -5.99 -6.36 -32.93
C LEU A 162 -5.38 -6.03 -34.30
N ARG A 163 -5.99 -5.19 -35.14
CA ARG A 163 -5.46 -4.81 -36.47
C ARG A 163 -5.45 -3.30 -36.67
N GLU A 164 -4.46 -2.75 -37.37
CA GLU A 164 -4.41 -1.33 -37.71
C GLU A 164 -5.20 -1.03 -38.99
N LEU A 165 -6.03 0.01 -38.98
CA LEU A 165 -6.81 0.47 -40.12
C LEU A 165 -6.04 1.57 -40.88
N SER A 166 -5.67 1.29 -42.12
CA SER A 166 -5.15 2.30 -43.05
C SER A 166 -6.30 3.19 -43.57
N PRO A 167 -6.13 4.53 -43.66
CA PRO A 167 -7.15 5.39 -44.26
C PRO A 167 -7.34 5.05 -45.75
N PRO A 168 -8.57 5.20 -46.31
CA PRO A 168 -8.80 4.94 -47.72
C PRO A 168 -7.96 5.88 -48.58
N ALA A 169 -7.38 5.34 -49.64
CA ALA A 169 -6.53 6.08 -50.57
C ALA A 169 -7.27 7.31 -51.12
N GLY A 170 -6.75 8.51 -50.84
CA GLY A 170 -7.26 9.78 -51.37
C GLY A 170 -7.89 10.78 -50.38
N SER A 171 -7.84 10.55 -49.07
CA SER A 171 -8.32 11.54 -48.09
C SER A 171 -7.26 12.64 -47.81
N PRO A 172 -7.64 13.93 -47.73
CA PRO A 172 -6.69 15.03 -47.51
C PRO A 172 -6.16 15.04 -46.06
N PRO A 173 -4.97 15.62 -45.80
CA PRO A 173 -4.36 15.61 -44.47
C PRO A 173 -5.19 16.42 -43.47
N LEU A 174 -5.62 15.77 -42.39
CA LEU A 174 -6.33 16.39 -41.29
C LEU A 174 -5.35 17.20 -40.42
N PHE A 175 -5.38 18.53 -40.65
CA PHE A 175 -4.82 19.64 -39.86
C PHE A 175 -3.40 20.13 -40.18
N ALA A 176 -3.32 21.39 -40.63
CA ALA A 176 -2.15 22.27 -40.65
C ALA A 176 -2.21 23.27 -39.47
N PRO A 177 -1.09 23.79 -38.96
CA PRO A 177 -1.06 24.64 -37.77
C PRO A 177 -1.48 26.08 -38.09
N ALA A 178 -2.35 26.65 -37.27
CA ALA A 178 -2.68 28.08 -37.34
C ALA A 178 -1.81 28.86 -36.33
N ASN A 179 -0.87 29.64 -36.85
CA ASN A 179 -0.18 30.70 -36.11
C ASN A 179 -1.06 31.97 -36.03
N GLY A 180 -1.09 32.60 -34.85
CA GLY A 180 -1.17 34.07 -34.70
C GLY A 180 -2.54 34.74 -34.49
N GLY A 181 -2.73 35.30 -33.29
CA GLY A 181 -3.26 36.67 -33.14
C GLY A 181 -4.72 36.91 -32.70
N LEU A 182 -4.83 37.51 -31.51
CA LEU A 182 -5.93 38.34 -30.96
C LEU A 182 -7.25 37.68 -30.52
N LEU A 183 -7.44 37.58 -29.19
CA LEU A 183 -8.51 38.29 -28.47
C LEU A 183 -8.18 38.35 -26.97
N SER A 184 -8.39 39.54 -26.40
CA SER A 184 -8.05 39.99 -25.07
C SER A 184 -9.07 39.60 -23.98
N ALA A 185 -8.57 39.49 -22.75
CA ALA A 185 -9.25 39.76 -21.48
C ALA A 185 -10.41 38.85 -21.06
N VAL A 186 -10.06 37.74 -20.38
CA VAL A 186 -10.79 37.21 -19.22
C VAL A 186 -9.74 36.78 -18.20
N GLY A 187 -9.99 37.05 -16.92
CA GLY A 187 -9.01 37.11 -15.84
C GLY A 187 -8.11 35.88 -15.67
N ARG A 188 -6.90 36.13 -15.16
CA ARG A 188 -5.99 35.11 -14.62
C ARG A 188 -6.71 34.36 -13.48
N GLU A 189 -7.33 33.23 -13.77
CA GLU A 189 -7.47 32.19 -12.77
C GLU A 189 -6.07 31.69 -12.44
N ALA A 190 -5.65 31.85 -11.19
CA ALA A 190 -4.46 31.19 -10.68
C ALA A 190 -4.60 29.69 -10.98
N ALA A 191 -3.60 29.09 -11.64
CA ALA A 191 -3.60 27.66 -11.90
C ALA A 191 -3.79 26.93 -10.56
N ARG A 192 -4.95 26.29 -10.37
CA ARG A 192 -5.22 25.53 -9.14
C ARG A 192 -4.17 24.43 -9.04
N ALA A 193 -3.55 24.29 -7.86
CA ALA A 193 -2.62 23.19 -7.61
C ALA A 193 -3.34 21.85 -7.87
N GLU A 194 -2.70 20.94 -8.60
CA GLU A 194 -3.20 19.58 -8.85
C GLU A 194 -2.51 18.57 -7.91
N PRO A 195 -3.21 17.49 -7.50
CA PRO A 195 -2.61 16.48 -6.66
C PRO A 195 -1.45 15.82 -7.40
N LYS A 196 -0.36 15.54 -6.68
CA LYS A 196 0.81 14.89 -7.26
C LYS A 196 0.55 13.42 -7.55
N TRP A 197 -0.25 12.78 -6.69
CA TRP A 197 -0.76 11.43 -6.88
C TRP A 197 -2.25 11.34 -6.55
N GLU A 198 -2.94 10.45 -7.25
CA GLU A 198 -4.33 10.11 -6.99
C GLU A 198 -4.55 8.61 -7.18
N THR A 199 -5.22 7.96 -6.24
CA THR A 199 -5.71 6.58 -6.39
C THR A 199 -7.22 6.56 -6.30
N PHE A 200 -7.85 5.72 -7.13
CA PHE A 200 -9.28 5.45 -7.11
C PHE A 200 -9.52 3.99 -7.45
N ASP A 201 -10.11 3.25 -6.51
CA ASP A 201 -10.39 1.82 -6.63
C ASP A 201 -11.87 1.53 -6.94
N GLY A 202 -12.66 2.56 -7.24
CA GLY A 202 -14.12 2.45 -7.40
C GLY A 202 -14.92 2.76 -6.13
N ARG A 203 -14.32 2.71 -4.94
CA ARG A 203 -14.96 2.97 -3.64
C ARG A 203 -14.46 4.27 -3.00
N VAL A 204 -13.15 4.50 -2.98
CA VAL A 204 -12.50 5.63 -2.31
C VAL A 204 -11.52 6.33 -3.24
N ARG A 205 -11.39 7.65 -3.09
CA ARG A 205 -10.44 8.49 -3.83
C ARG A 205 -9.49 9.17 -2.86
N GLN A 206 -8.21 8.84 -2.95
CA GLN A 206 -7.16 9.47 -2.14
C GLN A 206 -6.38 10.45 -3.01
N LYS A 207 -6.08 11.64 -2.47
CA LYS A 207 -5.22 12.63 -3.11
C LYS A 207 -3.99 12.88 -2.25
N ILE A 208 -2.81 12.70 -2.84
CA ILE A 208 -1.53 12.97 -2.18
C ILE A 208 -0.89 14.18 -2.85
N TRP A 209 -0.53 15.15 -2.04
CA TRP A 209 0.05 16.42 -2.44
C TRP A 209 1.49 16.47 -1.97
N ARG A 210 2.38 17.02 -2.80
CA ARG A 210 3.72 17.36 -2.37
C ARG A 210 3.85 18.88 -2.40
N GLN A 211 4.02 19.48 -1.22
CA GLN A 211 4.17 20.91 -1.05
C GLN A 211 5.01 21.14 0.20
N ASP A 212 6.16 21.77 0.06
CA ASP A 212 6.97 22.17 1.21
C ASP A 212 6.50 23.53 1.75
N GLY A 213 6.66 23.72 3.06
CA GLY A 213 6.32 24.98 3.74
C GLY A 213 4.82 25.24 3.81
N VAL A 214 4.01 24.21 4.07
CA VAL A 214 2.54 24.36 4.08
C VAL A 214 2.02 25.30 5.19
N PHE A 215 2.82 25.51 6.24
CA PHE A 215 2.56 26.48 7.32
C PHE A 215 3.42 27.76 7.21
N ALA A 216 3.94 28.10 6.03
CA ALA A 216 4.57 29.39 5.82
C ALA A 216 3.50 30.52 5.90
N PRO A 217 3.75 31.65 6.58
CA PRO A 217 2.77 32.74 6.66
C PRO A 217 2.27 33.19 5.28
N GLY A 218 0.95 33.34 5.13
CA GLY A 218 0.27 33.69 3.88
C GLY A 218 0.09 32.52 2.89
N ASN A 219 0.62 31.33 3.17
CA ASN A 219 0.41 30.16 2.32
C ASN A 219 -1.02 29.62 2.46
N ALA A 220 -1.91 29.96 1.53
CA ALA A 220 -3.30 29.54 1.56
C ALA A 220 -3.54 28.07 1.14
N PHE A 221 -2.50 27.32 0.77
CA PHE A 221 -2.61 25.98 0.19
C PHE A 221 -3.49 25.02 1.01
N LEU A 222 -3.22 24.84 2.31
CA LEU A 222 -4.04 23.95 3.14
C LEU A 222 -5.49 24.45 3.26
N LYS A 223 -5.69 25.76 3.40
CA LYS A 223 -7.02 26.38 3.50
C LYS A 223 -7.86 26.11 2.25
N GLU A 224 -7.26 26.30 1.08
CA GLU A 224 -7.89 26.11 -0.22
C GLU A 224 -8.12 24.63 -0.54
N THR A 225 -7.10 23.79 -0.36
CA THR A 225 -7.18 22.36 -0.69
C THR A 225 -8.15 21.62 0.23
N MET A 226 -8.13 21.90 1.53
CA MET A 226 -9.07 21.29 2.48
C MET A 226 -10.46 21.94 2.46
N ALA A 227 -10.65 23.00 1.65
CA ALA A 227 -11.89 23.77 1.56
C ALA A 227 -12.44 24.17 2.95
N LEU A 228 -11.61 24.84 3.76
CA LEU A 228 -11.94 25.29 5.12
C LEU A 228 -12.96 26.45 5.10
N THR A 229 -14.15 26.18 4.58
CA THR A 229 -15.23 27.15 4.33
C THR A 229 -15.84 27.71 5.61
N THR A 230 -15.68 27.04 6.75
CA THR A 230 -16.12 27.53 8.06
C THR A 230 -15.12 28.50 8.69
N GLY A 231 -13.93 28.68 8.09
CA GLY A 231 -12.84 29.47 8.65
C GLY A 231 -12.15 28.79 9.83
N ARG A 232 -12.37 27.48 10.06
CA ARG A 232 -11.79 26.73 11.19
C ARG A 232 -11.01 25.52 10.71
N LEU A 233 -9.83 25.29 11.29
CA LEU A 233 -9.04 24.07 11.16
C LEU A 233 -9.01 23.33 12.49
N ILE A 234 -9.49 22.08 12.49
CA ILE A 234 -9.32 21.17 13.63
C ILE A 234 -8.06 20.34 13.36
N ALA A 235 -7.02 20.56 14.16
CA ALA A 235 -5.73 19.90 13.99
C ALA A 235 -5.43 19.01 15.20
N VAL A 236 -5.24 17.71 14.97
CA VAL A 236 -4.68 16.81 15.98
C VAL A 236 -3.19 16.69 15.71
N VAL A 237 -2.36 17.11 16.65
CA VAL A 237 -0.92 17.28 16.48
C VAL A 237 -0.17 16.43 17.49
N ASP A 238 0.88 15.75 17.03
CA ASP A 238 1.83 15.07 17.90
C ASP A 238 2.46 16.06 18.90
N GLU A 239 2.66 15.65 20.15
CA GLU A 239 3.18 16.52 21.21
C GLU A 239 4.57 17.09 20.93
N THR A 240 5.47 16.31 20.32
CA THR A 240 6.81 16.76 19.94
C THR A 240 6.74 17.72 18.76
N VAL A 241 5.91 17.39 17.76
CA VAL A 241 5.66 18.28 16.62
C VAL A 241 5.04 19.61 17.08
N TRP A 242 4.11 19.57 18.03
CA TRP A 242 3.49 20.76 18.60
C TRP A 242 4.49 21.64 19.33
N ALA A 243 5.38 21.04 20.14
CA ALA A 243 6.45 21.77 20.81
C ALA A 243 7.40 22.46 19.82
N LEU A 244 7.71 21.82 18.69
CA LEU A 244 8.61 22.35 17.67
C LEU A 244 7.96 23.39 16.73
N TYR A 245 6.70 23.17 16.35
CA TYR A 245 6.05 23.89 15.25
C TYR A 245 4.73 24.58 15.63
N GLY A 246 4.22 24.43 16.85
CA GLY A 246 2.92 24.98 17.28
C GLY A 246 2.79 26.48 17.05
N GLU A 247 3.83 27.26 17.35
CA GLU A 247 3.85 28.71 17.08
C GLU A 247 3.79 29.02 15.58
N ARG A 248 4.42 28.22 14.73
CA ARG A 248 4.35 28.36 13.27
C ARG A 248 2.94 28.06 12.77
N LEU A 249 2.27 27.02 13.31
CA LEU A 249 0.89 26.70 12.98
C LEU A 249 -0.06 27.83 13.37
N ARG A 250 0.11 28.43 14.56
CA ARG A 250 -0.68 29.58 15.02
C ARG A 250 -0.47 30.81 14.13
N ALA A 251 0.79 31.14 13.82
CA ALA A 251 1.13 32.27 12.97
C ALA A 251 0.58 32.10 11.54
N TRP A 252 0.68 30.88 10.99
CA TRP A 252 0.07 30.55 9.71
C TRP A 252 -1.44 30.76 9.74
N ALA A 253 -2.14 30.17 10.72
CA ALA A 253 -3.58 30.24 10.83
C ALA A 253 -4.08 31.69 10.90
N ALA A 254 -3.42 32.54 11.71
CA ALA A 254 -3.70 33.97 11.77
C ALA A 254 -3.47 34.69 10.43
N SER A 255 -2.39 34.34 9.72
CA SER A 255 -2.02 34.98 8.44
C SER A 255 -2.98 34.66 7.29
N VAL A 256 -3.74 33.56 7.39
CA VAL A 256 -4.72 33.15 6.36
C VAL A 256 -6.16 33.24 6.85
N ASP A 257 -6.41 33.91 7.98
CA ASP A 257 -7.74 34.09 8.59
C ASP A 257 -8.46 32.75 8.80
N VAL A 258 -7.83 31.88 9.61
CA VAL A 258 -8.36 30.58 10.03
C VAL A 258 -8.22 30.45 11.56
N GLU A 259 -9.30 30.06 12.23
CA GLU A 259 -9.29 29.63 13.63
C GLU A 259 -8.62 28.25 13.74
N LEU A 260 -7.56 28.14 14.56
CA LEU A 260 -6.88 26.87 14.82
C LEU A 260 -7.41 26.22 16.11
N ALA A 261 -8.23 25.18 15.97
CA ALA A 261 -8.65 24.31 17.06
C ALA A 261 -7.67 23.13 17.19
N ALA A 262 -6.58 23.35 17.94
CA ALA A 262 -5.54 22.33 18.15
C ALA A 262 -5.90 21.35 19.27
N VAL A 263 -5.66 20.07 19.03
CA VAL A 263 -5.67 18.96 20.00
C VAL A 263 -4.27 18.36 19.99
N VAL A 264 -3.62 18.27 21.15
CA VAL A 264 -2.28 17.70 21.27
C VAL A 264 -2.40 16.28 21.80
N SER A 265 -1.74 15.32 21.15
CA SER A 265 -1.79 13.90 21.51
C SER A 265 -0.39 13.29 21.44
N PRO A 266 -0.06 12.29 22.27
CA PRO A 266 1.16 11.53 22.09
C PRO A 266 1.13 10.74 20.77
N GLY A 267 2.30 10.59 20.14
CA GLY A 267 2.49 9.88 18.88
C GLY A 267 3.54 8.76 18.93
N ASN A 268 3.85 8.23 20.11
CA ASN A 268 4.80 7.12 20.29
C ASN A 268 4.09 5.76 20.29
N GLU A 269 4.78 4.69 19.87
CA GLU A 269 4.20 3.35 19.70
C GLU A 269 3.62 2.77 21.01
N ASP A 270 4.24 3.05 22.16
CA ASP A 270 3.77 2.67 23.50
C ASP A 270 2.47 3.41 23.90
N GLN A 271 2.19 4.54 23.24
CA GLN A 271 0.98 5.33 23.41
C GLN A 271 -0.09 5.02 22.35
N LYS A 272 0.17 4.10 21.40
CA LYS A 272 -0.79 3.66 20.39
C LYS A 272 -1.85 2.71 20.97
N THR A 273 -2.55 3.14 22.01
CA THR A 273 -3.38 2.29 22.87
C THR A 273 -4.87 2.65 22.82
N LEU A 274 -5.70 1.79 23.41
CA LEU A 274 -7.12 2.08 23.61
C LEU A 274 -7.35 3.35 24.44
N ALA A 275 -6.47 3.65 25.40
CA ALA A 275 -6.60 4.84 26.25
C ALA A 275 -6.44 6.14 25.44
N THR A 276 -5.40 6.22 24.61
CA THR A 276 -5.19 7.36 23.70
C THR A 276 -6.32 7.49 22.70
N TYR A 277 -6.81 6.37 22.16
CA TYR A 277 -7.98 6.36 21.29
C TYR A 277 -9.22 6.94 21.98
N THR A 278 -9.55 6.51 23.21
CA THR A 278 -10.70 7.06 23.95
C THR A 278 -10.53 8.54 24.25
N PHE A 279 -9.33 8.99 24.61
CA PHE A 279 -9.01 10.41 24.77
C PHE A 279 -9.30 11.20 23.50
N LEU A 280 -8.90 10.70 22.32
CA LEU A 280 -9.19 11.35 21.06
C LEU A 280 -10.70 11.44 20.76
N LEU A 281 -11.50 10.44 21.17
CA LEU A 281 -12.95 10.52 21.03
C LEU A 281 -13.55 11.61 21.93
N ASP A 282 -13.05 11.77 23.15
CA ASP A 282 -13.45 12.85 24.06
C ASP A 282 -13.06 14.23 23.51
N GLU A 283 -11.88 14.35 22.90
CA GLU A 283 -11.44 15.58 22.25
C GLU A 283 -12.26 15.89 20.99
N LEU A 284 -12.61 14.88 20.18
CA LEU A 284 -13.54 15.04 19.06
C LEU A 284 -14.93 15.47 19.55
N LYS A 285 -15.37 15.02 20.73
CA LYS A 285 -16.60 15.51 21.35
C LYS A 285 -16.49 16.97 21.77
N ARG A 286 -15.34 17.38 22.32
CA ARG A 286 -15.08 18.74 22.82
C ARG A 286 -15.01 19.76 21.68
N VAL A 287 -14.31 19.43 20.59
CA VAL A 287 -14.20 20.31 19.41
C VAL A 287 -15.43 20.26 18.49
N ASP A 288 -16.17 19.15 18.55
CA ASP A 288 -17.40 18.82 17.84
C ASP A 288 -17.37 19.17 16.34
N PRO A 289 -16.57 18.46 15.52
CA PRO A 289 -16.43 18.75 14.10
C PRO A 289 -17.76 18.61 13.36
N LEU A 290 -18.06 19.58 12.49
CA LEU A 290 -19.17 19.45 11.56
C LEU A 290 -18.92 18.28 10.60
N ARG A 291 -19.91 17.39 10.51
CA ARG A 291 -19.79 16.06 9.89
C ARG A 291 -19.21 16.02 8.47
N ARG A 292 -19.28 17.10 7.70
CA ARG A 292 -18.87 17.12 6.29
C ARG A 292 -17.96 18.30 5.91
N SER A 293 -18.15 19.45 6.55
CA SER A 293 -17.52 20.71 6.16
C SER A 293 -16.24 21.03 6.95
N GLU A 294 -15.91 20.23 7.96
CA GLU A 294 -14.73 20.45 8.82
C GLU A 294 -13.89 19.18 8.92
N PRO A 295 -13.00 18.94 7.95
CA PRO A 295 -12.07 17.84 8.03
C PRO A 295 -11.08 18.00 9.18
N VAL A 296 -10.79 16.91 9.90
CA VAL A 296 -9.72 16.87 10.91
C VAL A 296 -8.38 16.68 10.22
N LEU A 297 -7.36 17.48 10.57
CA LEU A 297 -5.99 17.31 10.08
C LEU A 297 -5.12 16.61 11.14
N ALA A 298 -4.62 15.42 10.84
CA ALA A 298 -3.64 14.71 11.67
C ALA A 298 -2.21 15.12 11.27
N ILE A 299 -1.43 15.69 12.21
CA ILE A 299 -0.08 16.22 11.98
C ILE A 299 0.93 15.49 12.88
N GLY A 300 1.62 14.47 12.35
CA GLY A 300 2.55 13.65 13.13
C GLY A 300 3.11 12.47 12.35
N GLY A 301 3.76 11.53 13.04
CA GLY A 301 4.22 10.27 12.46
C GLY A 301 3.10 9.26 12.23
N GLY A 302 3.46 8.06 11.75
CA GLY A 302 2.52 6.97 11.42
C GLY A 302 1.60 6.58 12.59
N VAL A 303 2.12 6.56 13.81
CA VAL A 303 1.35 6.26 15.03
C VAL A 303 0.20 7.25 15.23
N LEU A 304 0.48 8.55 15.17
CA LEU A 304 -0.54 9.59 15.32
C LEU A 304 -1.55 9.50 14.19
N THR A 305 -1.10 9.40 12.93
CA THR A 305 -2.01 9.35 11.78
C THR A 305 -2.92 8.13 11.80
N ASP A 306 -2.42 6.98 12.25
CA ASP A 306 -3.23 5.77 12.41
C ASP A 306 -4.28 5.95 13.51
N THR A 307 -3.87 6.45 14.68
CA THR A 307 -4.76 6.57 15.84
C THR A 307 -5.86 7.62 15.57
N VAL A 308 -5.49 8.77 14.99
CA VAL A 308 -6.45 9.82 14.62
C VAL A 308 -7.35 9.38 13.47
N GLY A 309 -6.79 8.72 12.47
CA GLY A 309 -7.57 8.17 11.35
C GLY A 309 -8.60 7.15 11.84
N PHE A 310 -8.23 6.28 12.78
CA PHE A 310 -9.15 5.32 13.38
C PHE A 310 -10.23 6.01 14.24
N ALA A 311 -9.87 7.03 15.03
CA ALA A 311 -10.84 7.85 15.74
C ALA A 311 -11.84 8.52 14.78
N CYS A 312 -11.37 9.08 13.66
CA CYS A 312 -12.21 9.68 12.63
C CYS A 312 -13.11 8.67 11.91
N ALA A 313 -12.63 7.44 11.70
CA ALA A 313 -13.41 6.35 11.11
C ALA A 313 -14.62 5.98 11.99
N CYS A 314 -14.44 5.98 13.31
CA CYS A 314 -15.49 5.60 14.25
C CYS A 314 -16.40 6.77 14.64
N TRP A 315 -15.87 7.99 14.76
CA TRP A 315 -16.63 9.15 15.21
C TRP A 315 -17.78 9.45 14.24
N ARG A 316 -19.02 9.42 14.75
CA ARG A 316 -20.25 9.56 13.96
C ARG A 316 -20.31 8.61 12.74
N ARG A 317 -19.66 7.45 12.84
CA ARG A 317 -19.49 6.43 11.77
C ARG A 317 -18.73 6.96 10.55
N GLY A 318 -17.79 7.87 10.77
CA GLY A 318 -16.95 8.47 9.74
C GLY A 318 -17.17 9.97 9.63
N ILE A 319 -16.08 10.72 9.86
CA ILE A 319 -15.95 12.13 9.52
C ILE A 319 -14.77 12.34 8.56
N PRO A 320 -14.80 13.39 7.71
CA PRO A 320 -13.70 13.67 6.81
C PRO A 320 -12.43 13.99 7.60
N TRP A 321 -11.28 13.56 7.08
CA TRP A 321 -9.99 13.79 7.70
C TRP A 321 -8.88 13.89 6.64
N CYS A 322 -7.75 14.44 7.03
CA CYS A 322 -6.55 14.62 6.22
C CYS A 322 -5.31 14.24 7.03
N ARG A 323 -4.21 13.90 6.33
CA ARG A 323 -2.91 13.58 6.94
C ARG A 323 -1.85 14.59 6.53
N LEU A 324 -0.95 14.90 7.47
CA LEU A 324 0.31 15.58 7.22
C LEU A 324 1.41 14.80 7.97
N PRO A 325 1.96 13.74 7.35
CA PRO A 325 3.05 12.98 7.94
C PRO A 325 4.32 13.81 8.14
N THR A 326 4.85 13.82 9.36
CA THR A 326 6.05 14.58 9.73
C THR A 326 7.33 13.73 9.86
N THR A 327 7.21 12.41 9.65
CA THR A 327 8.34 11.45 9.67
C THR A 327 8.59 10.92 8.26
N LEU A 328 9.83 10.51 7.97
CA LEU A 328 10.17 9.93 6.66
C LEU A 328 9.34 8.68 6.38
N LEU A 329 9.25 7.77 7.36
CA LEU A 329 8.40 6.58 7.31
C LEU A 329 6.93 6.92 7.02
N GLY A 330 6.40 7.92 7.74
CA GLY A 330 5.04 8.39 7.51
C GLY A 330 4.80 8.90 6.10
N GLN A 331 5.80 9.58 5.50
CA GLN A 331 5.69 10.16 4.17
C GLN A 331 5.77 9.13 3.04
N VAL A 332 6.57 8.07 3.20
CA VAL A 332 6.81 7.08 2.14
C VAL A 332 5.95 5.81 2.27
N ASP A 333 5.37 5.55 3.45
CA ASP A 333 4.60 4.33 3.71
C ASP A 333 3.27 4.61 4.44
N ALA A 334 3.31 4.90 5.75
CA ALA A 334 2.11 4.85 6.60
C ALA A 334 0.98 5.80 6.16
N SER A 335 1.33 6.94 5.53
CA SER A 335 0.33 7.89 5.00
C SER A 335 0.00 7.71 3.51
N VAL A 336 0.58 6.70 2.86
CA VAL A 336 0.28 6.36 1.47
C VAL A 336 -0.91 5.41 1.39
N GLY A 337 -0.96 4.38 2.26
CA GLY A 337 -2.11 3.46 2.34
C GLY A 337 -3.33 4.03 3.07
N ILE A 338 -4.38 3.21 3.22
CA ILE A 338 -5.63 3.61 3.90
C ILE A 338 -5.87 2.88 5.24
N LYS A 339 -4.91 2.06 5.69
CA LYS A 339 -5.02 1.36 6.97
C LYS A 339 -4.85 2.36 8.11
N VAL A 340 -5.69 2.23 9.13
CA VAL A 340 -5.63 3.01 10.38
C VAL A 340 -5.93 2.06 11.53
N ALA A 341 -5.20 2.17 12.64
CA ALA A 341 -5.31 1.18 13.73
C ALA A 341 -4.78 1.68 15.07
N ILE A 342 -5.06 0.89 16.11
CA ILE A 342 -4.39 0.94 17.41
C ILE A 342 -3.86 -0.43 17.81
N ASN A 343 -2.92 -0.44 18.75
CA ASN A 343 -2.44 -1.66 19.40
C ASN A 343 -3.47 -2.09 20.45
N TYR A 344 -3.94 -3.33 20.34
CA TYR A 344 -4.86 -3.95 21.30
C TYR A 344 -4.64 -5.46 21.31
N HIS A 345 -4.06 -5.99 22.38
CA HIS A 345 -3.51 -7.36 22.53
C HIS A 345 -2.44 -7.78 21.51
N ARG A 346 -2.35 -7.10 20.37
CA ARG A 346 -1.32 -7.22 19.34
C ARG A 346 -1.10 -5.87 18.63
N LYS A 347 0.04 -5.72 17.95
CA LYS A 347 0.33 -4.56 17.09
C LYS A 347 -0.74 -4.42 16.00
N ASN A 348 -1.26 -3.21 15.81
CA ASN A 348 -2.36 -2.90 14.88
C ASN A 348 -3.56 -3.87 15.00
N GLY A 349 -3.85 -4.31 16.22
CA GLY A 349 -4.83 -5.37 16.49
C GLY A 349 -6.27 -5.02 16.13
N VAL A 350 -6.62 -3.73 16.27
CA VAL A 350 -7.96 -3.20 15.98
C VAL A 350 -7.80 -1.97 15.09
N GLY A 351 -8.56 -1.91 13.99
CA GLY A 351 -8.42 -0.84 13.01
C GLY A 351 -9.52 -0.82 11.95
N HIS A 352 -9.29 -0.04 10.89
CA HIS A 352 -10.20 0.15 9.76
C HIS A 352 -9.40 0.46 8.48
N PHE A 353 -9.98 0.17 7.31
CA PHE A 353 -9.56 0.76 6.03
C PHE A 353 -10.31 2.08 5.83
N PHE A 354 -9.70 3.23 6.14
CA PHE A 354 -10.37 4.53 6.14
C PHE A 354 -9.52 5.59 5.43
N SER A 355 -9.87 5.87 4.18
CA SER A 355 -9.12 6.77 3.31
C SER A 355 -9.25 8.25 3.76
N PRO A 356 -8.16 9.03 3.82
CA PRO A 356 -8.24 10.48 4.01
C PRO A 356 -8.68 11.19 2.72
N LEU A 357 -9.22 12.40 2.87
CA LEU A 357 -9.47 13.28 1.72
C LEU A 357 -8.16 13.69 1.05
N HIS A 358 -7.18 14.07 1.88
CA HIS A 358 -5.88 14.57 1.43
C HIS A 358 -4.75 14.04 2.32
N THR A 359 -3.62 13.74 1.71
CA THR A 359 -2.33 13.55 2.39
C THR A 359 -1.36 14.60 1.89
N PHE A 360 -0.73 15.33 2.80
CA PHE A 360 0.20 16.42 2.49
C PHE A 360 1.63 16.02 2.86
N ILE A 361 2.47 15.85 1.84
CA ILE A 361 3.89 15.57 1.98
C ILE A 361 4.66 16.89 1.96
N ASP A 362 5.07 17.33 3.16
CA ASP A 362 5.96 18.48 3.38
C ASP A 362 7.27 17.98 3.96
N THR A 363 8.32 17.97 3.14
CA THR A 363 9.64 17.46 3.54
C THR A 363 10.38 18.41 4.47
N SER A 364 9.89 19.63 4.69
CA SER A 364 10.50 20.58 5.63
C SER A 364 10.38 20.15 7.10
N PHE A 365 9.45 19.25 7.42
CA PHE A 365 9.36 18.62 8.75
C PHE A 365 10.53 17.67 9.01
N LEU A 366 11.09 17.06 7.97
CA LEU A 366 12.18 16.09 8.13
C LEU A 366 13.47 16.72 8.67
N HIS A 367 13.66 18.03 8.48
CA HIS A 367 14.84 18.75 8.98
C HIS A 367 15.04 18.64 10.51
N THR A 368 13.97 18.49 11.29
CA THR A 368 14.07 18.31 12.77
C THR A 368 13.98 16.85 13.21
N LEU A 369 13.79 15.92 12.27
CA LEU A 369 13.61 14.51 12.58
C LEU A 369 14.91 13.90 13.14
N PRO A 370 14.88 13.16 14.25
CA PRO A 370 16.05 12.44 14.74
C PRO A 370 16.59 11.45 13.71
N LEU A 371 17.91 11.28 13.63
CA LEU A 371 18.53 10.39 12.64
C LEU A 371 18.08 8.92 12.77
N ALA A 372 17.73 8.48 13.98
CA ALA A 372 17.17 7.13 14.18
C ALA A 372 15.80 6.96 13.49
N GLU A 373 14.94 7.99 13.56
CA GLU A 373 13.65 8.00 12.85
C GLU A 373 13.82 8.12 11.33
N VAL A 374 14.85 8.85 10.87
CA VAL A 374 15.24 8.87 9.45
C VAL A 374 15.63 7.46 9.00
N ARG A 375 16.51 6.77 9.73
CA ARG A 375 16.93 5.40 9.43
C ARG A 375 15.78 4.41 9.45
N SER A 376 14.85 4.54 10.39
CA SER A 376 13.59 3.78 10.38
C SER A 376 12.84 4.02 9.06
N GLY A 377 12.70 5.26 8.60
CA GLY A 377 12.13 5.54 7.27
C GLY A 377 12.90 4.90 6.10
N VAL A 378 14.24 4.86 6.18
CA VAL A 378 15.07 4.20 5.17
C VAL A 378 14.83 2.70 5.11
N GLY A 379 14.51 2.03 6.22
CA GLY A 379 14.10 0.62 6.22
C GLY A 379 12.96 0.33 5.23
N GLU A 380 11.92 1.16 5.23
CA GLU A 380 10.79 1.04 4.31
C GLU A 380 11.13 1.44 2.86
N ILE A 381 12.04 2.40 2.68
CA ILE A 381 12.58 2.73 1.35
C ILE A 381 13.34 1.53 0.78
N MET A 382 14.14 0.84 1.60
CA MET A 382 14.88 -0.35 1.18
C MET A 382 13.95 -1.51 0.86
N LYS A 383 12.84 -1.69 1.59
CA LYS A 383 11.78 -2.64 1.23
C LYS A 383 11.31 -2.43 -0.22
N ALA A 384 10.89 -1.21 -0.56
CA ALA A 384 10.43 -0.88 -1.91
C ALA A 384 11.54 -1.02 -2.97
N ALA A 385 12.78 -0.64 -2.62
CA ALA A 385 13.93 -0.75 -3.51
C ALA A 385 14.23 -2.21 -3.92
N LEU A 386 14.10 -3.14 -2.97
CA LEU A 386 14.50 -4.53 -3.16
C LEU A 386 13.50 -5.33 -3.99
N ILE A 387 12.21 -5.05 -3.88
CA ILE A 387 11.15 -5.88 -4.49
C ILE A 387 10.41 -5.21 -5.65
N HIS A 388 10.57 -3.90 -5.85
CA HIS A 388 9.73 -3.18 -6.82
C HIS A 388 10.48 -2.20 -7.73
N ASP A 389 11.43 -1.41 -7.21
CA ASP A 389 12.05 -0.37 -8.02
C ASP A 389 13.57 -0.24 -7.79
N VAL A 390 14.33 -0.85 -8.71
CA VAL A 390 15.81 -0.78 -8.74
C VAL A 390 16.36 0.65 -8.84
N ARG A 391 15.57 1.63 -9.28
CA ARG A 391 16.03 3.04 -9.31
C ARG A 391 16.16 3.61 -7.91
N ILE A 392 15.32 3.19 -6.97
CA ILE A 392 15.44 3.56 -5.55
C ILE A 392 16.75 2.99 -5.01
N TRP A 393 17.02 1.71 -5.27
CA TRP A 393 18.26 1.05 -4.90
C TRP A 393 19.48 1.84 -5.38
N ARG A 394 19.54 2.18 -6.67
CA ARG A 394 20.69 2.91 -7.27
C ARG A 394 20.91 4.28 -6.63
N LEU A 395 19.83 5.00 -6.29
CA LEU A 395 19.93 6.31 -5.63
C LEU A 395 20.45 6.18 -4.19
N ILE A 396 19.95 5.19 -3.45
CA ILE A 396 20.41 4.93 -2.08
C ILE A 396 21.85 4.41 -2.06
N ASP A 397 22.22 3.53 -2.98
CA ASP A 397 23.58 2.99 -3.09
C ASP A 397 24.63 4.08 -3.34
N LEU A 398 24.26 5.09 -4.15
CA LEU A 398 25.13 6.19 -4.54
C LEU A 398 25.13 7.37 -3.54
N HIS A 399 24.00 7.66 -2.88
CA HIS A 399 23.83 8.87 -2.09
C HIS A 399 23.34 8.66 -0.66
N GLY A 400 23.03 7.43 -0.24
CA GLY A 400 22.24 7.16 0.96
C GLY A 400 22.84 7.71 2.26
N GLU A 401 24.15 7.61 2.46
CA GLU A 401 24.83 8.20 3.64
C GLU A 401 24.58 9.71 3.74
N ARG A 402 24.80 10.44 2.63
CA ARG A 402 24.52 11.88 2.55
C ARG A 402 23.04 12.19 2.75
N LEU A 403 22.15 11.42 2.11
CA LEU A 403 20.70 11.62 2.25
C LEU A 403 20.23 11.44 3.69
N ILE A 404 20.78 10.46 4.42
CA ILE A 404 20.48 10.25 5.84
C ILE A 404 20.98 11.43 6.68
N ASP A 405 22.23 11.87 6.48
CA ASP A 405 22.81 13.00 7.21
C ASP A 405 22.02 14.32 6.95
N GLU A 406 21.54 14.52 5.72
CA GLU A 406 20.65 15.61 5.30
C GLU A 406 19.17 15.39 5.69
N ARG A 407 18.83 14.27 6.35
CA ARG A 407 17.46 13.89 6.75
C ARG A 407 16.47 13.87 5.59
N PHE A 408 16.94 13.52 4.38
CA PHE A 408 16.14 13.52 3.15
C PHE A 408 15.49 14.90 2.87
N HIS A 409 16.16 15.99 3.26
CA HIS A 409 15.68 17.35 3.06
C HIS A 409 16.59 18.16 2.13
N GLY A 410 15.99 19.02 1.30
CA GLY A 410 16.72 20.06 0.56
C GLY A 410 17.47 19.63 -0.71
N SER A 411 17.49 18.34 -1.07
CA SER A 411 18.17 17.84 -2.27
C SER A 411 17.22 17.20 -3.30
N ALA A 412 17.61 17.27 -4.58
CA ALA A 412 16.83 16.70 -5.69
C ALA A 412 16.79 15.16 -5.63
N GLU A 413 17.86 14.55 -5.14
CA GLU A 413 17.93 13.09 -4.97
C GLU A 413 17.00 12.63 -3.84
N ALA A 414 16.96 13.33 -2.69
CA ALA A 414 16.01 13.03 -1.61
C ALA A 414 14.56 13.11 -2.12
N ALA A 415 14.24 14.20 -2.81
CA ALA A 415 12.97 14.43 -3.45
C ALA A 415 12.57 13.31 -4.43
N GLN A 416 13.54 12.78 -5.18
CA GLN A 416 13.32 11.70 -6.13
C GLN A 416 13.13 10.35 -5.43
N VAL A 417 13.90 10.04 -4.38
CA VAL A 417 13.74 8.81 -3.61
C VAL A 417 12.38 8.77 -2.92
N ILE A 418 11.96 9.85 -2.27
CA ILE A 418 10.62 9.94 -1.65
C ILE A 418 9.53 9.74 -2.72
N LYS A 419 9.67 10.39 -3.88
CA LYS A 419 8.71 10.26 -4.99
C LYS A 419 8.60 8.80 -5.45
N LEU A 420 9.72 8.15 -5.74
CA LEU A 420 9.75 6.77 -6.23
C LEU A 420 9.23 5.79 -5.18
N SER A 421 9.49 6.04 -3.89
CA SER A 421 8.97 5.20 -2.81
C SER A 421 7.44 5.28 -2.71
N ILE A 422 6.87 6.49 -2.84
CA ILE A 422 5.42 6.69 -2.90
C ILE A 422 4.84 6.05 -4.17
N ASP A 423 5.47 6.25 -5.34
CA ASP A 423 5.04 5.61 -6.59
C ASP A 423 5.00 4.08 -6.44
N ALA A 424 6.06 3.49 -5.87
CA ALA A 424 6.16 2.06 -5.63
C ALA A 424 5.04 1.55 -4.73
N MET A 425 4.83 2.21 -3.59
CA MET A 425 3.77 1.87 -2.66
C MET A 425 2.40 1.92 -3.34
N LEU A 426 2.08 3.02 -4.06
CA LEU A 426 0.80 3.17 -4.76
C LEU A 426 0.61 2.15 -5.88
N GLN A 427 1.66 1.78 -6.61
CA GLN A 427 1.58 0.74 -7.63
C GLN A 427 1.30 -0.64 -7.04
N CYS A 428 1.83 -0.93 -5.85
CA CYS A 428 1.59 -2.21 -5.18
C CYS A 428 0.23 -2.28 -4.47
N ILE A 429 -0.23 -1.20 -3.83
CA ILE A 429 -1.47 -1.23 -3.03
C ILE A 429 -2.69 -0.67 -3.78
N GLY A 430 -2.48 0.16 -4.80
CA GLY A 430 -3.56 0.84 -5.53
C GLY A 430 -4.58 -0.11 -6.17
N PRO A 431 -4.16 -1.24 -6.77
CA PRO A 431 -5.08 -2.26 -7.29
C PRO A 431 -5.88 -3.01 -6.22
N ASP A 432 -5.46 -2.97 -4.95
CA ASP A 432 -6.08 -3.71 -3.84
C ASP A 432 -5.93 -2.97 -2.50
N LEU A 433 -6.66 -1.87 -2.34
CA LEU A 433 -6.64 -1.04 -1.13
C LEU A 433 -7.26 -1.72 0.10
N TRP A 434 -8.05 -2.78 -0.11
CA TRP A 434 -8.81 -3.49 0.93
C TRP A 434 -8.18 -4.81 1.33
N GLU A 435 -7.04 -5.18 0.72
CA GLU A 435 -6.35 -6.45 0.95
C GLU A 435 -7.24 -7.67 0.67
N GLU A 436 -8.05 -7.59 -0.39
CA GLU A 436 -8.85 -8.72 -0.87
C GLU A 436 -7.94 -9.82 -1.43
N ALA A 437 -6.74 -9.48 -1.93
CA ALA A 437 -5.68 -10.41 -2.31
C ALA A 437 -4.63 -10.54 -1.21
N LEU A 438 -4.19 -11.78 -0.95
CA LEU A 438 -3.17 -12.09 0.06
C LEU A 438 -1.75 -12.20 -0.54
N LEU A 439 -1.59 -12.04 -1.85
CA LEU A 439 -0.30 -11.89 -2.52
C LEU A 439 0.04 -10.41 -2.62
N ARG A 440 0.73 -9.89 -1.60
CA ARG A 440 0.97 -8.47 -1.40
C ARG A 440 2.48 -8.18 -1.44
N PRO A 441 3.01 -7.48 -2.46
CA PRO A 441 4.45 -7.27 -2.57
C PRO A 441 5.01 -6.50 -1.37
N MET A 442 4.23 -5.52 -0.89
CA MET A 442 4.60 -4.66 0.24
C MET A 442 4.52 -5.36 1.61
N ASP A 443 4.15 -6.64 1.65
CA ASP A 443 4.37 -7.48 2.83
C ASP A 443 5.81 -8.01 2.91
N PHE A 444 6.68 -7.68 1.95
CA PHE A 444 8.12 -7.88 2.06
C PHE A 444 8.66 -7.09 3.26
N GLY A 445 9.63 -7.66 3.97
CA GLY A 445 10.09 -7.11 5.24
C GLY A 445 9.07 -7.23 6.38
N HIS A 446 7.97 -7.99 6.20
CA HIS A 446 6.93 -8.20 7.20
C HIS A 446 6.59 -9.68 7.48
N SER A 447 7.46 -10.61 7.07
CA SER A 447 7.31 -12.03 7.36
C SER A 447 7.88 -12.40 8.74
N PHE A 448 8.94 -11.72 9.16
CA PHE A 448 9.63 -11.89 10.43
C PHE A 448 9.51 -10.67 11.35
N SER A 449 9.51 -9.46 10.78
CA SER A 449 9.58 -8.20 11.55
C SER A 449 8.45 -8.07 12.57
N ARG A 450 7.24 -8.54 12.24
CA ARG A 450 6.08 -8.49 13.16
C ARG A 450 6.33 -9.23 14.47
N THR A 451 6.94 -10.42 14.39
CA THR A 451 7.29 -11.20 15.58
C THR A 451 8.43 -10.53 16.34
N LEU A 452 9.41 -9.96 15.63
CA LEU A 452 10.52 -9.22 16.25
C LEU A 452 10.02 -7.96 17.00
N GLU A 453 9.08 -7.22 16.41
CA GLU A 453 8.46 -6.04 17.05
C GLU A 453 7.60 -6.41 18.26
N ALA A 454 6.96 -7.58 18.25
CA ALA A 454 6.12 -8.06 19.33
C ALA A 454 6.93 -8.69 20.49
N ASP A 455 8.18 -9.07 20.25
CA ASP A 455 9.04 -9.67 21.26
C ASP A 455 9.58 -8.60 22.20
N GLY A 456 9.05 -8.56 23.43
CA GLY A 456 9.42 -7.57 24.46
C GLY A 456 10.88 -7.59 24.89
N ARG A 457 11.71 -8.53 24.39
CA ARG A 457 13.17 -8.50 24.55
C ARG A 457 13.82 -7.43 23.66
N PHE A 458 13.14 -6.99 22.60
CA PHE A 458 13.66 -6.06 21.61
C PHE A 458 12.87 -4.75 21.64
N GLN A 459 13.56 -3.62 21.64
CA GLN A 459 12.93 -2.30 21.48
C GLN A 459 13.25 -1.74 20.10
N LEU A 460 12.53 -2.22 19.09
CA LEU A 460 12.71 -1.82 17.70
C LEU A 460 11.70 -0.77 17.26
N ARG A 461 12.16 0.21 16.48
CA ARG A 461 11.27 0.96 15.61
C ARG A 461 10.82 0.07 14.47
N HIS A 462 9.65 0.38 13.90
CA HIS A 462 9.06 -0.41 12.84
C HIS A 462 10.01 -0.63 11.66
N GLY A 463 10.60 0.45 11.13
CA GLY A 463 11.50 0.36 10.00
C GLY A 463 12.84 -0.33 10.30
N GLU A 464 13.27 -0.38 11.56
CA GLU A 464 14.45 -1.14 11.98
C GLU A 464 14.14 -2.64 11.95
N ALA A 465 12.96 -3.05 12.43
CA ALA A 465 12.52 -4.44 12.34
C ALA A 465 12.32 -4.88 10.87
N VAL A 466 11.75 -4.00 10.04
CA VAL A 466 11.61 -4.23 8.59
C VAL A 466 12.98 -4.38 7.93
N ALA A 467 13.97 -3.57 8.30
CA ALA A 467 15.34 -3.69 7.78
C ALA A 467 15.96 -5.07 8.10
N VAL A 468 15.84 -5.55 9.36
CA VAL A 468 16.33 -6.89 9.75
C VAL A 468 15.64 -7.99 8.96
N ASP A 469 14.33 -7.88 8.75
CA ASP A 469 13.57 -8.82 7.95
C ASP A 469 13.99 -8.80 6.48
N CYS A 470 14.13 -7.61 5.87
CA CYS A 470 14.60 -7.48 4.49
C CYS A 470 15.95 -8.19 4.27
N VAL A 471 16.89 -8.08 5.23
CA VAL A 471 18.17 -8.78 5.16
C VAL A 471 17.97 -10.30 5.23
N MET A 472 17.24 -10.79 6.23
CA MET A 472 17.01 -12.23 6.37
C MET A 472 16.28 -12.82 5.15
N SER A 473 15.25 -12.13 4.67
CA SER A 473 14.48 -12.52 3.49
C SER A 473 15.34 -12.52 2.22
N ALA A 474 16.26 -11.56 2.05
CA ALA A 474 17.20 -11.56 0.94
C ALA A 474 18.23 -12.70 1.01
N LEU A 475 18.71 -13.05 2.21
CA LEU A 475 19.59 -14.20 2.39
C LEU A 475 18.88 -15.53 2.17
N ILE A 476 17.59 -15.63 2.51
CA ILE A 476 16.76 -16.76 2.11
C ILE A 476 16.62 -16.81 0.58
N ALA A 477 16.37 -15.66 -0.07
CA ALA A 477 16.32 -15.59 -1.53
C ALA A 477 17.65 -16.01 -2.19
N GLU A 478 18.80 -15.71 -1.58
CA GLU A 478 20.11 -16.24 -2.01
C GLU A 478 20.15 -17.78 -1.92
N GLN A 479 19.68 -18.36 -0.80
CA GLN A 479 19.65 -19.83 -0.65
C GLN A 479 18.69 -20.53 -1.63
N LEU A 480 17.68 -19.81 -2.12
CA LEU A 480 16.73 -20.26 -3.12
C LEU A 480 17.15 -19.92 -4.56
N GLU A 481 18.37 -19.39 -4.76
CA GLU A 481 18.90 -18.96 -6.07
C GLU A 481 18.08 -17.85 -6.77
N LEU A 482 17.26 -17.13 -6.01
CA LEU A 482 16.48 -15.97 -6.48
C LEU A 482 17.30 -14.67 -6.45
N LEU A 483 18.32 -14.61 -5.60
CA LEU A 483 19.35 -13.57 -5.58
C LEU A 483 20.72 -14.19 -5.78
N SER A 484 21.59 -13.51 -6.51
CA SER A 484 23.00 -13.88 -6.58
C SER A 484 23.75 -13.52 -5.29
N THR A 485 24.81 -14.25 -4.97
CA THR A 485 25.70 -13.91 -3.84
C THR A 485 26.27 -12.49 -3.95
N SER A 486 26.54 -12.00 -5.16
CA SER A 486 26.98 -10.61 -5.37
C SER A 486 25.92 -9.58 -4.98
N GLU A 487 24.64 -9.84 -5.25
CA GLU A 487 23.54 -8.95 -4.86
C GLU A 487 23.32 -8.99 -3.34
N ALA A 488 23.36 -10.18 -2.73
CA ALA A 488 23.28 -10.33 -1.28
C ALA A 488 24.45 -9.62 -0.56
N ASP A 489 25.67 -9.73 -1.07
CA ASP A 489 26.83 -9.00 -0.56
C ASP A 489 26.68 -7.48 -0.70
N ALA A 490 26.14 -7.01 -1.83
CA ALA A 490 25.89 -5.59 -2.05
C ALA A 490 24.85 -5.05 -1.06
N LEU A 491 23.80 -5.82 -0.76
CA LEU A 491 22.80 -5.50 0.25
C LEU A 491 23.41 -5.35 1.64
N LEU A 492 24.14 -6.37 2.11
CA LEU A 492 24.74 -6.36 3.44
C LEU A 492 25.71 -5.19 3.61
N LYS A 493 26.56 -4.92 2.61
CA LYS A 493 27.48 -3.79 2.61
C LYS A 493 26.76 -2.44 2.58
N LEU A 494 25.68 -2.33 1.81
CA LEU A 494 24.87 -1.11 1.77
C LEU A 494 24.22 -0.85 3.13
N TYR A 495 23.60 -1.85 3.75
CA TYR A 495 23.00 -1.71 5.09
C TYR A 495 24.05 -1.27 6.12
N ALA A 496 25.26 -1.84 6.09
CA ALA A 496 26.36 -1.41 6.93
C ALA A 496 26.72 0.07 6.73
N ARG A 497 26.85 0.54 5.48
CA ARG A 497 27.16 1.94 5.16
C ARG A 497 26.07 2.91 5.61
N LEU A 498 24.80 2.56 5.42
CA LEU A 498 23.67 3.38 5.84
C LEU A 498 23.51 3.45 7.37
N GLY A 499 24.20 2.57 8.11
CA GLY A 499 24.00 2.36 9.53
C GLY A 499 22.59 1.84 9.78
N LEU A 500 22.18 0.79 9.07
CA LEU A 500 20.98 0.00 9.34
C LEU A 500 21.38 -1.32 10.01
N PRO A 501 20.50 -1.93 10.83
CA PRO A 501 20.77 -3.24 11.41
C PRO A 501 20.69 -4.32 10.33
N CYS A 502 21.70 -5.20 10.27
CA CYS A 502 21.58 -6.47 9.55
C CYS A 502 20.97 -7.55 10.46
N THR A 503 21.19 -7.45 11.77
CA THR A 503 20.57 -8.29 12.80
C THR A 503 20.59 -7.56 14.15
N ILE A 504 20.01 -8.20 15.17
CA ILE A 504 19.99 -7.72 16.55
C ILE A 504 20.55 -8.77 17.50
N GLU A 505 21.09 -8.32 18.63
CA GLU A 505 21.56 -9.20 19.69
C GLU A 505 20.43 -10.09 20.22
N GLY A 506 20.68 -11.39 20.34
CA GLY A 506 19.70 -12.37 20.79
C GLY A 506 18.77 -12.94 19.71
N CYS A 507 18.83 -12.45 18.46
CA CYS A 507 18.17 -13.12 17.33
C CYS A 507 18.93 -14.38 16.90
N THR A 508 18.18 -15.47 16.73
CA THR A 508 18.70 -16.79 16.33
C THR A 508 17.92 -17.36 15.16
N ALA A 509 18.43 -18.41 14.50
CA ALA A 509 17.67 -19.15 13.48
C ALA A 509 16.25 -19.55 13.99
N ASP A 510 16.15 -20.02 15.23
CA ASP A 510 14.86 -20.41 15.84
C ASP A 510 13.91 -19.21 16.06
N THR A 511 14.43 -18.00 16.16
CA THR A 511 13.61 -16.78 16.18
C THR A 511 12.90 -16.60 14.82
N TYR A 512 13.63 -16.78 13.71
CA TYR A 512 13.06 -16.69 12.37
C TYR A 512 12.12 -17.86 12.02
N LYS A 513 12.43 -19.09 12.45
CA LYS A 513 11.53 -20.24 12.28
C LYS A 513 10.18 -20.00 12.95
N ARG A 514 10.19 -19.54 14.21
CA ARG A 514 8.96 -19.20 14.95
C ARG A 514 8.16 -18.12 14.24
N ALA A 515 8.84 -17.07 13.78
CA ALA A 515 8.19 -15.97 13.08
C ALA A 515 7.58 -16.40 11.73
N ARG A 516 8.25 -17.29 10.97
CA ARG A 516 7.66 -17.96 9.79
C ARG A 516 6.36 -18.69 10.15
N ASP A 517 6.37 -19.48 11.22
CA ASP A 517 5.21 -20.28 11.60
C ASP A 517 4.03 -19.40 12.03
N GLU A 518 4.30 -18.31 12.75
CA GLU A 518 3.28 -17.32 13.14
C GLU A 518 2.67 -16.59 11.93
N ILE A 519 3.48 -16.18 10.94
CA ILE A 519 2.97 -15.45 9.77
C ILE A 519 2.15 -16.34 8.83
N ILE A 520 2.43 -17.65 8.77
CA ILE A 520 1.60 -18.62 8.01
C ILE A 520 0.16 -18.61 8.53
N VAL A 521 -0.03 -18.61 9.85
CA VAL A 521 -1.37 -18.53 10.46
C VAL A 521 -2.03 -17.19 10.11
N HIS A 522 -1.27 -16.09 10.13
CA HIS A 522 -1.79 -14.77 9.78
C HIS A 522 -2.21 -14.66 8.31
N ARG A 523 -1.55 -15.40 7.40
CA ARG A 523 -1.79 -15.40 5.96
C ARG A 523 -2.69 -16.55 5.49
N ASP A 524 -3.53 -17.07 6.40
CA ASP A 524 -4.55 -18.08 6.13
C ASP A 524 -3.97 -19.45 5.71
N GLY A 525 -2.94 -19.90 6.42
CA GLY A 525 -2.38 -21.25 6.31
C GLY A 525 -1.32 -21.43 5.22
N LEU A 526 -0.99 -20.37 4.46
CA LEU A 526 0.11 -20.36 3.50
C LEU A 526 1.09 -19.23 3.81
N LEU A 527 2.38 -19.46 3.55
CA LEU A 527 3.40 -18.46 3.85
C LEU A 527 3.28 -17.24 2.94
N ARG A 528 3.07 -17.43 1.63
CA ARG A 528 2.94 -16.35 0.64
C ARG A 528 3.99 -15.25 0.80
N ALA A 529 5.23 -15.63 1.12
CA ALA A 529 6.28 -14.69 1.43
C ALA A 529 6.74 -14.02 0.13
N PRO A 530 6.58 -12.69 -0.02
CA PRO A 530 7.27 -11.98 -1.08
C PRO A 530 8.77 -12.02 -0.83
N LEU A 531 9.55 -12.40 -1.83
CA LEU A 531 11.00 -12.43 -1.80
C LEU A 531 11.56 -11.68 -3.03
N PRO A 532 12.74 -11.05 -2.90
CA PRO A 532 13.41 -10.45 -4.03
C PRO A 532 13.86 -11.53 -5.03
N ALA A 533 13.66 -11.28 -6.32
CA ALA A 533 14.10 -12.12 -7.43
C ALA A 533 14.99 -11.30 -8.38
N GLY A 534 16.22 -11.06 -7.96
CA GLY A 534 16.99 -9.89 -8.37
C GLY A 534 16.54 -8.62 -7.64
N ILE A 535 17.38 -7.58 -7.65
CA ILE A 535 17.03 -6.30 -7.02
C ILE A 535 15.99 -5.54 -7.86
N GLY A 536 14.86 -5.21 -7.24
CA GLY A 536 13.76 -4.47 -7.83
C GLY A 536 12.68 -5.34 -8.45
N ALA A 537 12.67 -6.64 -8.18
CA ALA A 537 11.65 -7.58 -8.63
C ALA A 537 11.24 -8.53 -7.50
N CYS A 538 10.01 -9.05 -7.57
CA CYS A 538 9.40 -9.83 -6.51
C CYS A 538 8.83 -11.14 -7.05
N VAL A 539 9.02 -12.23 -6.29
CA VAL A 539 8.27 -13.48 -6.43
C VAL A 539 7.64 -13.84 -5.09
N TYR A 540 6.71 -14.80 -5.08
CA TYR A 540 6.10 -15.31 -3.85
C TYR A 540 6.48 -16.77 -3.65
N VAL A 541 6.80 -17.13 -2.41
CA VAL A 541 7.06 -18.51 -2.01
C VAL A 541 6.09 -18.93 -0.91
N ASP A 542 5.53 -20.14 -1.04
CA ASP A 542 4.58 -20.69 -0.07
C ASP A 542 5.25 -21.55 1.00
N GLU A 543 6.53 -21.90 0.82
CA GLU A 543 7.29 -22.72 1.75
C GLU A 543 8.72 -22.19 1.88
N ILE A 544 9.22 -22.13 3.12
CA ILE A 544 10.62 -21.92 3.46
C ILE A 544 10.93 -22.94 4.58
N ASP A 545 11.73 -23.96 4.29
CA ASP A 545 12.04 -24.99 5.28
C ASP A 545 13.06 -24.52 6.34
N ASP A 546 13.18 -25.27 7.44
CA ASP A 546 14.09 -24.94 8.53
C ASP A 546 15.56 -24.91 8.07
N ALA A 547 15.93 -25.81 7.16
CA ALA A 547 17.29 -25.90 6.63
C ALA A 547 17.68 -24.65 5.83
N THR A 548 16.75 -24.06 5.08
CA THR A 548 16.94 -22.81 4.34
C THR A 548 17.14 -21.64 5.29
N ILE A 549 16.33 -21.54 6.34
CA ILE A 549 16.48 -20.51 7.39
C ILE A 549 17.82 -20.66 8.10
N GLU A 550 18.23 -21.88 8.45
CA GLU A 550 19.51 -22.13 9.11
C GLU A 550 20.70 -21.73 8.25
N LYS A 551 20.70 -22.09 6.96
CA LYS A 551 21.77 -21.70 6.02
C LYS A 551 21.85 -20.18 5.85
N ALA A 552 20.71 -19.51 5.66
CA ALA A 552 20.64 -18.06 5.56
C ALA A 552 21.13 -17.38 6.86
N TYR A 553 20.81 -17.94 8.03
CA TYR A 553 21.27 -17.43 9.31
C TYR A 553 22.79 -17.64 9.51
N VAL A 554 23.36 -18.80 9.14
CA VAL A 554 24.82 -19.02 9.17
C VAL A 554 25.54 -18.02 8.27
N ARG A 555 24.96 -17.73 7.09
CA ARG A 555 25.47 -16.73 6.16
C ARG A 555 25.46 -15.32 6.76
N LEU A 556 24.39 -14.96 7.47
CA LEU A 556 24.24 -13.70 8.20
C LEU A 556 25.30 -13.56 9.31
N GLU A 557 25.44 -14.59 10.16
CA GLU A 557 26.39 -14.60 11.27
C GLU A 557 27.84 -14.46 10.80
N ALA A 558 28.20 -15.08 9.67
CA ALA A 558 29.52 -14.92 9.07
C ALA A 558 29.79 -13.46 8.65
N PHE A 559 28.80 -12.79 8.06
CA PHE A 559 28.94 -11.38 7.69
C PHE A 559 29.04 -10.47 8.92
N VAL A 560 28.17 -10.68 9.91
CA VAL A 560 28.10 -9.89 11.14
C VAL A 560 29.37 -10.04 11.98
N THR A 561 29.97 -11.22 12.01
CA THR A 561 31.27 -11.46 12.66
C THR A 561 32.37 -10.59 12.05
N ALA A 562 32.33 -10.38 10.72
CA ALA A 562 33.27 -9.51 10.03
C ALA A 562 32.90 -8.01 10.12
N HIS A 563 31.64 -7.67 10.43
CA HIS A 563 31.11 -6.31 10.50
C HIS A 563 30.28 -6.10 11.77
N PRO A 564 30.90 -6.12 12.97
CA PRO A 564 30.19 -6.17 14.24
C PRO A 564 29.25 -4.97 14.48
N SER A 565 29.51 -3.81 13.86
CA SER A 565 28.64 -2.62 13.94
C SER A 565 27.25 -2.82 13.32
N THR A 566 27.04 -3.87 12.53
CA THR A 566 25.75 -4.21 11.90
C THR A 566 24.84 -5.06 12.78
N LYS A 567 25.35 -5.53 13.93
CA LYS A 567 24.57 -6.20 14.97
C LYS A 567 24.20 -5.20 16.05
N TRP A 568 22.92 -4.89 16.16
CA TRP A 568 22.46 -3.88 17.12
C TRP A 568 22.05 -4.52 18.44
N ASP A 569 22.50 -3.96 19.55
CA ASP A 569 21.97 -4.26 20.88
C ASP A 569 20.81 -3.32 21.19
N VAL A 570 19.59 -3.79 20.94
CA VAL A 570 18.34 -3.06 21.19
C VAL A 570 17.67 -3.46 22.52
N SER A 571 18.42 -4.15 23.40
CA SER A 571 17.97 -4.44 24.77
C SER A 571 18.03 -3.19 25.67
N LYS A 572 18.86 -2.20 25.27
CA LYS A 572 18.93 -0.87 25.84
C LYS A 572 18.11 0.05 24.95
N GLY A 573 17.05 0.64 25.49
CA GLY A 573 16.05 1.36 24.70
C GLY A 573 16.57 2.49 23.81
N PHE A 574 15.62 3.10 23.09
CA PHE A 574 15.73 4.02 21.94
C PHE A 574 16.84 5.11 21.89
N ASN A 575 17.62 5.34 22.96
CA ASN A 575 18.62 6.40 23.11
C ASN A 575 20.09 5.94 23.10
N GLU A 576 20.41 4.64 23.04
CA GLU A 576 21.82 4.16 23.16
C GLU A 576 22.33 3.29 22.00
N VAL A 577 21.71 3.36 20.82
CA VAL A 577 22.27 2.72 19.62
C VAL A 577 22.82 3.78 18.68
N VAL A 578 24.13 3.70 18.43
CA VAL A 578 24.99 4.60 17.63
C VAL A 578 25.55 5.83 18.37
N SER A 579 26.38 5.59 19.39
CA SER A 579 27.56 6.45 19.59
C SER A 579 28.59 6.07 18.52
N ARG A 580 28.82 6.96 17.55
CA ARG A 580 29.89 6.83 16.55
C ARG A 580 31.24 6.71 17.29
N GLU A 581 32.02 5.67 17.00
CA GLU A 581 33.47 5.80 16.88
C GLU A 581 33.80 6.51 15.55
#